data_AF-A0A9X3AP99-F1
#
_entry.id   AF-A0A9X3AP99-F1
#
_cell.length_a   1.000
_cell.length_b   1.000
_cell.length_c   1.000
_cell.angle_alpha   90.00
_cell.angle_beta   90.00
_cell.angle_gamma   90.00
#
_symmetry.space_group_name_H-M   'P 1'
#
loop_
_entity.id
_entity.type
_entity.pdbx_description
1 polymer ?
#
loop_
_entity_poly.entity_id
_entity_poly.type
_entity_poly.pdbx_seq_one_letter_code
_entity_poly.pdbx_strand_id
1 'polypeptide(L)'
;MIKSMLTKVINLEPRYLGLISVDMDLDAERIIIMDRISGSILNNTLRPQSGISKTIVSKNYTTLNNIIVGIVDDNMTYNCKFIDGIQAELVDANTVDISQ
;
A
#
# COMPACT_ATOMS: atom_id res chain seq x y z
N MET A 1 -24.25 13.82 41.81
CA MET A 1 -22.80 14.03 41.66
C MET A 1 -22.43 13.65 40.23
N ILE A 2 -22.29 14.61 39.31
CA ILE A 2 -22.02 14.33 37.89
C ILE A 2 -20.50 14.14 37.75
N LYS A 3 -20.08 12.91 37.45
CA LYS A 3 -18.68 12.57 37.21
C LYS A 3 -18.31 13.12 35.83
N SER A 4 -17.69 14.30 35.80
CA SER A 4 -17.09 14.85 34.56
C SER A 4 -16.02 13.87 34.08
N MET A 5 -16.30 13.17 32.98
CA MET A 5 -15.28 12.39 32.29
C MET A 5 -14.39 13.37 31.52
N LEU A 6 -13.19 13.62 32.05
CA LEU A 6 -12.13 14.30 31.32
C LEU A 6 -11.73 13.42 30.13
N THR A 7 -12.21 13.73 28.94
CA THR A 7 -11.71 13.15 27.70
C THR A 7 -10.28 13.67 27.51
N LYS A 8 -9.29 12.81 27.76
CA LYS A 8 -7.90 13.11 27.46
C LYS A 8 -7.77 13.22 25.94
N VAL A 9 -7.66 14.44 25.42
CA VAL A 9 -7.29 14.66 24.02
C VAL A 9 -5.84 14.24 23.87
N ILE A 10 -5.61 13.16 23.13
CA ILE A 10 -4.26 12.72 22.76
C ILE A 10 -3.97 13.36 21.40
N ASN A 11 -3.09 14.35 21.37
CA ASN A 11 -2.49 14.80 20.12
C ASN A 11 -1.45 13.74 19.72
N LEU A 12 -1.74 13.02 18.65
CA LEU A 12 -0.78 12.10 18.04
C LEU A 12 0.10 12.91 17.08
N GLU A 13 1.41 12.77 17.24
CA GLU A 13 2.35 13.32 16.26
C GLU A 13 2.13 12.65 14.89
N PRO A 14 2.21 13.40 13.77
CA PRO A 14 2.07 12.85 12.44
C PRO A 14 3.06 11.70 12.18
N ARG A 15 2.57 10.62 11.56
CA ARG A 15 3.38 9.43 11.26
C ARG A 15 3.51 9.27 9.76
N TYR A 16 4.52 9.92 9.19
CA TYR A 16 4.73 9.92 7.74
C TYR A 16 5.28 8.60 7.20
N LEU A 17 4.57 7.97 6.29
CA LEU A 17 4.93 6.73 5.58
C LEU A 17 4.65 6.84 4.08
N GLY A 18 5.05 5.82 3.31
CA GLY A 18 4.68 5.71 1.91
C GLY A 18 3.40 4.90 1.73
N LEU A 19 2.52 5.35 0.84
CA LEU A 19 1.36 4.60 0.34
C LEU A 19 1.58 4.24 -1.12
N ILE A 20 1.36 2.97 -1.44
CA ILE A 20 1.22 2.50 -2.82
C ILE A 20 -0.24 2.11 -3.00
N SER A 21 -0.92 2.75 -3.95
CA SER A 21 -2.29 2.42 -4.35
C SER A 21 -2.28 1.94 -5.80
N VAL A 22 -2.85 0.76 -6.03
CA VAL A 22 -2.88 0.14 -7.36
C VAL A 22 -4.32 -0.22 -7.68
N ASP A 23 -4.84 0.40 -8.74
CA ASP A 23 -6.09 0.03 -9.36
C ASP A 23 -5.87 -1.24 -10.18
N MET A 24 -6.46 -2.35 -9.70
CA MET A 24 -6.33 -3.66 -10.31
C MET A 24 -7.52 -3.92 -11.23
N ASP A 25 -7.20 -4.29 -12.47
CA ASP A 25 -8.17 -4.76 -13.45
C ASP A 25 -9.09 -5.87 -12.89
N LEU A 26 -10.29 -6.01 -13.48
CA LEU A 26 -11.29 -6.99 -13.05
C LEU A 26 -10.80 -8.44 -13.15
N ASP A 27 -9.94 -8.73 -14.14
CA ASP A 27 -9.40 -10.07 -14.36
C ASP A 27 -8.07 -10.29 -13.60
N ALA A 28 -7.55 -9.28 -12.91
CA ALA A 28 -6.34 -9.44 -12.11
C ALA A 28 -6.58 -10.32 -10.88
N GLU A 29 -5.65 -11.24 -10.59
CA GLU A 29 -5.82 -12.16 -9.46
C GLU A 29 -4.93 -11.79 -8.28
N ARG A 30 -3.68 -11.38 -8.55
CA ARG A 30 -2.67 -11.13 -7.52
C ARG A 30 -1.85 -9.91 -7.83
N ILE A 31 -1.53 -9.15 -6.80
CA ILE A 31 -0.56 -8.06 -6.85
C ILE A 31 0.72 -8.47 -6.11
N ILE A 32 1.86 -8.15 -6.71
CA ILE A 32 3.17 -8.23 -6.08
C ILE A 32 3.78 -6.84 -6.08
N ILE A 33 4.25 -6.40 -4.92
CA ILE A 33 5.03 -5.18 -4.74
C ILE A 33 6.35 -5.60 -4.12
N MET A 34 7.46 -5.13 -4.69
CA MET A 34 8.79 -5.55 -4.27
C MET A 34 9.78 -4.39 -4.36
N ASP A 35 10.78 -4.44 -3.48
CA ASP A 35 11.95 -3.57 -3.55
C ASP A 35 12.79 -3.93 -4.78
N ARG A 36 13.06 -2.93 -5.62
CA ARG A 36 13.73 -3.10 -6.92
C ARG A 36 15.17 -3.57 -6.80
N ILE A 37 15.85 -3.21 -5.71
CA ILE A 37 17.30 -3.46 -5.56
C ILE A 37 17.55 -4.84 -4.95
N SER A 38 16.87 -5.14 -3.86
CA SER A 38 17.03 -6.40 -3.13
C SER A 38 16.14 -7.54 -3.66
N GLY A 39 15.07 -7.21 -4.39
CA GLY A 39 14.03 -8.16 -4.75
C GLY A 39 13.11 -8.56 -3.59
N SER A 40 13.24 -7.92 -2.43
CA SER A 40 12.42 -8.24 -1.25
C SER A 40 10.95 -7.94 -1.53
N ILE A 41 10.07 -8.91 -1.25
CA ILE A 41 8.62 -8.74 -1.38
C ILE A 41 8.13 -7.81 -0.26
N LEU A 42 7.52 -6.69 -0.64
CA LEU A 42 6.87 -5.73 0.24
C LEU A 42 5.38 -6.05 0.41
N ASN A 43 4.73 -6.56 -0.64
CA ASN A 43 3.38 -7.10 -0.59
C ASN A 43 3.20 -8.21 -1.64
N ASN A 44 2.42 -9.22 -1.29
CA ASN A 44 1.93 -10.25 -2.20
C ASN A 44 0.54 -10.66 -1.71
N THR A 45 -0.52 -10.13 -2.34
CA THR A 45 -1.90 -10.39 -1.95
C THR A 45 -2.79 -10.65 -3.15
N LEU A 46 -3.89 -11.36 -2.92
CA LEU A 46 -4.97 -11.47 -3.88
C LEU A 46 -5.62 -10.10 -4.11
N ARG A 47 -6.24 -9.94 -5.29
CA ARG A 47 -7.03 -8.78 -5.65
C ARG A 47 -8.12 -8.55 -4.60
N PRO A 48 -8.18 -7.37 -3.97
CA PRO A 48 -9.22 -7.06 -3.01
C PRO A 48 -10.57 -6.86 -3.72
N GLN A 49 -11.67 -7.00 -2.97
CA GLN A 49 -13.01 -6.88 -3.55
C GLN A 49 -13.28 -5.48 -4.13
N SER A 50 -12.71 -4.42 -3.55
CA SER A 50 -12.77 -3.06 -4.12
C SER A 50 -12.07 -2.91 -5.47
N GLY A 51 -11.17 -3.83 -5.82
CA GLY A 51 -10.26 -3.70 -6.96
C GLY A 51 -9.05 -2.80 -6.71
N ILE A 52 -8.97 -2.11 -5.57
CA ILE A 52 -7.85 -1.21 -5.27
C ILE A 52 -6.99 -1.83 -4.17
N SER A 53 -5.76 -2.21 -4.50
CA SER A 53 -4.80 -2.66 -3.49
C SER A 53 -4.06 -1.48 -2.89
N LYS A 54 -4.01 -1.41 -1.56
CA LYS A 54 -3.32 -0.37 -0.79
C LYS A 54 -2.24 -0.99 0.08
N THR A 55 -1.01 -0.47 -0.02
CA THR A 55 0.14 -0.99 0.73
C THR A 55 0.89 0.16 1.39
N ILE A 56 1.09 0.05 2.70
CA ILE A 56 1.95 0.96 3.45
C ILE A 56 3.39 0.45 3.43
N VAL A 57 4.32 1.33 3.07
CA VAL A 57 5.76 1.06 3.01
C VAL A 57 6.53 2.11 3.79
N SER A 58 7.83 1.87 4.00
CA SER A 58 8.73 2.84 4.61
C SER A 58 8.74 4.16 3.84
N LYS A 59 8.86 5.29 4.56
CA LYS A 59 9.00 6.64 4.00
C LYS A 59 10.13 6.74 2.96
N ASN A 60 11.16 5.91 3.05
CA ASN A 60 12.28 5.94 2.09
C ASN A 60 11.83 5.65 0.65
N TYR A 61 10.72 4.95 0.45
CA TYR A 61 10.16 4.69 -0.87
C TYR A 61 9.38 5.87 -1.47
N THR A 62 9.20 6.98 -0.74
CA THR A 62 8.52 8.19 -1.25
C THR A 62 9.46 9.15 -1.98
N THR A 63 10.77 8.92 -1.90
CA THR A 63 11.79 9.76 -2.56
C THR A 63 12.65 8.96 -3.54
N LEU A 64 12.61 7.64 -3.48
CA LEU A 64 13.40 6.74 -4.31
C LEU A 64 12.49 5.98 -5.29
N ASN A 65 12.90 5.88 -6.55
CA ASN A 65 12.25 5.09 -7.61
C ASN A 65 12.58 3.59 -7.47
N ASN A 66 12.38 3.03 -6.27
CA ASN A 66 12.89 1.71 -5.89
C ASN A 66 11.78 0.67 -5.71
N ILE A 67 10.59 0.89 -6.24
CA ILE A 67 9.50 -0.08 -6.21
C ILE A 67 9.29 -0.67 -7.60
N ILE A 68 9.09 -1.99 -7.64
CA ILE A 68 8.45 -2.69 -8.75
C ILE A 68 7.06 -3.13 -8.30
N VAL A 69 6.05 -2.88 -9.14
CA VAL A 69 4.67 -3.34 -8.97
C VAL A 69 4.35 -4.29 -10.11
N GLY A 70 3.76 -5.44 -9.79
CA GLY A 70 3.31 -6.40 -10.77
C GLY A 70 1.92 -6.93 -10.48
N ILE A 71 1.20 -7.25 -11.56
CA ILE A 71 0.00 -8.09 -11.51
C ILE A 71 0.39 -9.46 -12.03
N VAL A 72 0.03 -10.49 -11.28
CA VAL A 72 0.27 -11.90 -11.59
C VAL A 72 -1.06 -12.60 -11.73
N ASP A 73 -1.09 -13.47 -12.73
CA ASP A 73 -2.19 -14.37 -13.03
C ASP A 73 -1.83 -15.75 -12.47
N ASP A 74 -2.65 -16.26 -11.57
CA ASP A 74 -2.49 -17.56 -10.92
C ASP A 74 -3.12 -18.68 -11.77
N ASN A 75 -4.12 -18.36 -12.59
CA ASN A 75 -4.86 -19.33 -13.41
C ASN A 75 -4.27 -19.59 -14.81
N MET A 76 -3.22 -18.86 -15.21
CA MET A 76 -2.50 -18.96 -16.47
C MET A 76 -3.29 -18.56 -17.73
N THR A 77 -4.38 -17.81 -17.59
CA THR A 77 -5.14 -17.21 -18.70
C THR A 77 -4.44 -16.00 -19.29
N TYR A 78 -3.76 -15.21 -18.47
CA TYR A 78 -3.13 -13.95 -18.88
C TYR A 78 -1.65 -13.89 -18.52
N ASN A 79 -0.90 -13.07 -19.27
CA ASN A 79 0.48 -12.80 -18.93
C ASN A 79 0.57 -11.87 -17.72
N CYS A 80 1.58 -12.08 -16.88
CA CYS A 80 1.94 -11.10 -15.86
C CYS A 80 2.40 -9.78 -16.50
N LYS A 81 2.23 -8.68 -15.75
CA LYS A 81 2.70 -7.34 -16.15
C LYS A 81 3.35 -6.65 -14.97
N PHE A 82 4.54 -6.10 -15.21
CA PHE A 82 5.31 -5.36 -14.21
C PHE A 82 5.57 -3.93 -14.69
N ILE A 83 5.60 -3.01 -13.74
CA ILE A 83 6.06 -1.63 -13.91
C ILE A 83 7.10 -1.37 -12.84
N ASP A 84 8.24 -0.83 -13.24
CA ASP A 84 9.35 -0.49 -12.35
C ASP A 84 9.46 1.02 -12.13
N GLY A 85 10.32 1.40 -11.18
CA GLY A 85 10.63 2.81 -10.93
C GLY A 85 9.51 3.58 -10.21
N ILE A 86 8.59 2.88 -9.55
CA ILE A 86 7.47 3.50 -8.84
C ILE A 86 7.96 4.19 -7.57
N GLN A 87 7.34 5.33 -7.24
CA GLN A 87 7.48 6.02 -5.95
C GLN A 87 6.17 5.91 -5.17
N ALA A 88 6.28 5.71 -3.86
CA ALA A 88 5.13 5.75 -2.97
C ALA A 88 4.71 7.20 -2.69
N GLU A 89 3.42 7.41 -2.47
CA GLU A 89 2.88 8.70 -2.02
C GLU A 89 3.22 8.91 -0.53
N LEU A 90 3.70 10.10 -0.15
CA LEU A 90 3.93 10.44 1.25
C LEU A 90 2.58 10.75 1.93
N VAL A 91 2.20 9.94 2.92
CA VAL A 91 0.94 10.09 3.66
C VAL A 91 1.18 10.14 5.17
N ASP A 92 0.27 10.79 5.90
CA ASP A 92 0.18 10.61 7.35
C ASP A 92 -0.61 9.32 7.65
N ALA A 93 0.08 8.34 8.22
CA ALA A 93 -0.47 7.04 8.53
C ALA A 93 -1.49 7.06 9.68
N ASN A 94 -1.70 8.21 10.34
CA ASN A 94 -2.77 8.39 11.31
C ASN A 94 -4.12 8.75 10.65
N THR A 95 -4.12 9.25 9.41
CA THR A 95 -5.32 9.78 8.74
C THR A 95 -5.67 9.09 7.43
N VAL A 96 -4.74 8.31 6.86
CA VAL A 96 -4.94 7.62 5.58
C VAL A 96 -5.89 6.43 5.71
N ASP A 97 -6.82 6.28 4.77
CA ASP A 97 -7.73 5.13 4.71
C ASP A 97 -7.09 3.98 3.93
N ILE A 98 -6.86 2.86 4.63
CA ILE A 98 -6.25 1.64 4.11
C ILE A 98 -7.26 0.52 3.83
N SER A 99 -8.57 0.81 3.88
CA SER A 99 -9.61 -0.16 3.51
C SER A 99 -9.52 -0.55 2.02
N GLN A 100 -9.83 -1.83 1.75
CA GLN A 100 -9.70 -2.53 0.46
C GLN A 100 -10.85 -3.53 0.30
#